data_AF-A0A7J3DKB7-F1
#
_entry.id   AF-A0A7J3DKB7-F1
#
_cell.length_a   1.000
_cell.length_b   1.000
_cell.length_c   1.000
_cell.angle_alpha   90.00
_cell.angle_beta   90.00
_cell.angle_gamma   90.00
#
_symmetry.space_group_name_H-M   'P 1'
#
loop_
_entity.id
_entity.type
_entity.pdbx_description
1 polymer ?
#
loop_
_entity_poly.entity_id
_entity_poly.type
_entity_poly.pdbx_seq_one_letter_code
_entity_poly.pdbx_strand_id
1 'polypeptide(L)'
;MKMGRGREPLVRCDACGRRIPRDKSVEYIKGMSFDTGEQKDVVIDLTARKVHYCISCAKHRGIFEKKKERAEQIRKRREGVV
;
A
#
# COMPACT_ATOMS: atom_id res chain seq x y z
N MET A 1 -6.66 -16.95 -6.52
CA MET A 1 -5.91 -17.37 -7.74
C MET A 1 -6.92 -17.54 -8.87
N LYS A 2 -6.89 -16.71 -9.92
CA LYS A 2 -7.79 -16.88 -11.09
C LYS A 2 -7.07 -17.74 -12.15
N MET A 3 -7.64 -18.91 -12.40
CA MET A 3 -7.32 -19.82 -13.51
C MET A 3 -7.85 -19.18 -14.81
N GLY A 4 -6.98 -18.87 -15.78
CA GLY A 4 -7.33 -18.18 -17.04
C GLY A 4 -6.37 -17.03 -17.38
N ARG A 5 -5.08 -17.35 -17.53
CA ARG A 5 -3.98 -16.38 -17.67
C ARG A 5 -3.75 -16.01 -19.14
N GLY A 6 -4.61 -15.17 -19.71
CA GLY A 6 -4.47 -14.68 -21.08
C GLY A 6 -3.68 -13.37 -21.18
N ARG A 7 -4.12 -12.34 -20.45
CA ARG A 7 -3.49 -11.01 -20.35
C ARG A 7 -3.99 -10.31 -19.10
N GLU A 8 -3.08 -9.99 -18.18
CA GLU A 8 -3.42 -9.19 -17.01
C GLU A 8 -3.22 -7.70 -17.29
N PRO A 9 -4.03 -6.82 -16.67
CA PRO A 9 -3.84 -5.39 -16.82
C PRO A 9 -2.45 -4.99 -16.31
N LEU A 10 -1.75 -4.22 -17.12
CA LEU A 10 -0.46 -3.63 -16.78
C LEU A 10 -0.70 -2.37 -15.94
N VAL A 11 -0.09 -2.32 -14.76
CA VAL A 11 -0.05 -1.14 -13.90
C VAL A 11 1.32 -0.46 -14.01
N ARG A 12 1.36 0.85 -13.81
CA ARG A 12 2.63 1.60 -13.75
C ARG A 12 3.14 1.62 -12.32
N CYS A 13 4.44 1.36 -12.14
CA CYS A 13 5.11 1.56 -10.87
C CYS A 13 5.14 3.05 -10.53
N ASP A 14 4.68 3.41 -9.34
CA ASP A 14 4.63 4.79 -8.85
C ASP A 14 6.04 5.37 -8.57
N ALA A 15 7.05 4.51 -8.38
CA ALA A 15 8.43 4.94 -8.13
C ALA A 15 9.30 5.05 -9.38
N CYS A 16 9.18 4.11 -10.33
CA CYS A 16 10.08 4.03 -11.49
C CYS A 16 9.37 4.06 -12.85
N GLY A 17 8.04 4.19 -12.88
CA GLY A 17 7.25 4.28 -14.11
C GLY A 17 7.13 2.98 -14.93
N ARG A 18 7.85 1.91 -14.57
CA ARG A 18 7.83 0.64 -15.31
C ARG A 18 6.41 0.04 -15.35
N ARG A 19 6.03 -0.52 -16.50
CA ARG A 19 4.77 -1.29 -16.67
C ARG A 19 4.98 -2.70 -16.12
N ILE A 20 4.19 -3.10 -15.13
CA ILE A 20 4.24 -4.42 -14.49
C ILE A 20 2.83 -5.03 -14.51
N PRO A 21 2.68 -6.34 -14.74
CA PRO A 21 1.38 -7.00 -14.56
C PRO A 21 0.85 -6.80 -13.14
N ARG A 22 -0.45 -6.57 -13.00
CA ARG A 22 -1.06 -6.26 -11.69
C ARG A 22 -0.78 -7.33 -10.62
N ASP A 23 -0.86 -8.62 -10.97
CA ASP A 23 -0.55 -9.74 -10.05
C ASP A 23 0.90 -9.72 -9.54
N LYS A 24 1.84 -9.30 -10.39
CA LYS A 24 3.26 -9.17 -10.01
C LYS A 24 3.59 -7.87 -9.29
N SER A 25 2.63 -6.96 -9.18
CA SER A 25 2.83 -5.66 -8.53
C SER A 25 2.60 -5.76 -7.02
N VAL A 26 3.40 -5.02 -6.26
CA VAL A 26 3.18 -4.87 -4.81
C VAL A 26 2.23 -3.71 -4.59
N GLU A 27 0.98 -4.01 -4.26
CA GLU A 27 0.01 -2.99 -3.84
C GLU A 27 0.32 -2.50 -2.42
N TYR A 28 0.40 -1.19 -2.22
CA TYR A 28 0.52 -0.56 -0.91
C TYR A 28 -0.50 0.57 -0.78
N ILE A 29 -1.10 0.70 0.41
CA ILE A 29 -2.07 1.74 0.70
C ILE A 29 -1.33 2.83 1.48
N LYS A 30 -1.11 3.98 0.85
CA LYS A 30 -0.57 5.16 1.53
C LYS A 30 -1.73 5.91 2.18
N GLY A 31 -1.76 5.91 3.51
CA GLY A 31 -2.57 6.88 4.25
C GLY A 31 -1.92 8.24 4.15
N MET A 32 -2.69 9.26 3.79
CA MET A 32 -2.26 10.64 3.91
C MET A 32 -2.75 11.13 5.27
N SER A 33 -1.81 11.42 6.18
CA SER A 33 -2.09 12.14 7.41
C SER A 33 -1.75 13.60 7.16
N PHE A 34 -2.74 14.48 7.31
CA PHE A 34 -2.51 15.91 7.27
C PHE A 34 -2.32 16.41 8.70
N ASP A 35 -1.27 17.20 8.92
CA ASP A 35 -1.05 17.89 10.18
C ASP A 35 -1.82 19.22 10.11
N THR A 36 -3.09 19.17 10.45
CA THR A 36 -3.85 20.39 10.78
C THR A 36 -3.38 20.81 12.16
N GLY A 37 -2.71 21.96 12.28
CA GLY A 37 -2.32 22.53 13.56
C GLY A 37 -3.54 22.89 14.45
N GLU A 38 -3.70 24.15 14.85
CA GLU A 38 -4.81 24.56 15.73
C GLU A 38 -6.17 24.78 15.02
N GLN A 39 -6.29 24.39 13.76
CA GLN A 39 -7.53 24.56 13.00
C GLN A 39 -8.50 23.41 13.29
N LYS A 40 -9.48 23.67 14.17
CA LYS A 40 -10.46 22.69 14.65
C LYS A 40 -11.60 22.40 13.67
N ASP A 41 -11.72 23.18 12.59
CA ASP A 41 -12.89 23.15 11.69
C ASP A 41 -12.56 22.69 10.26
N VAL A 42 -11.46 21.96 10.07
CA VAL A 42 -11.08 21.43 8.75
C VAL A 42 -11.48 19.96 8.65
N VAL A 43 -12.43 19.66 7.76
CA VAL A 43 -12.75 18.29 7.36
C VAL A 43 -11.64 17.78 6.45
N ILE A 44 -10.69 17.04 7.03
CA ILE A 44 -9.63 16.38 6.28
C ILE A 44 -10.17 15.08 5.71
N ASP A 45 -10.33 14.99 4.40
CA ASP A 45 -10.56 13.72 3.74
C ASP A 45 -9.26 12.90 3.78
N LEU A 46 -9.21 11.93 4.69
CA LEU A 46 -8.09 10.98 4.81
C LEU A 46 -8.16 9.98 3.65
N THR A 47 -7.98 10.46 2.42
CA THR A 47 -8.05 9.61 1.24
C THR A 47 -6.87 8.64 1.23
N ALA A 48 -7.16 7.35 1.40
CA ALA A 48 -6.16 6.30 1.29
C ALA A 48 -5.87 6.02 -0.19
N ARG A 49 -4.66 6.37 -0.67
CA ARG A 49 -4.27 6.12 -2.06
C ARG A 49 -3.65 4.74 -2.22
N LYS A 50 -4.23 3.92 -3.10
CA LYS A 50 -3.62 2.66 -3.56
C LYS A 50 -2.51 2.96 -4.56
N VAL A 51 -1.30 2.53 -4.25
CA VAL A 51 -0.12 2.65 -5.11
C VAL A 51 0.43 1.27 -5.46
N HIS A 52 0.94 1.14 -6.68
CA HIS A 52 1.54 -0.10 -7.17
C HIS A 52 3.05 0.09 -7.35
N TYR A 53 3.83 -0.85 -6.83
CA TYR A 53 5.29 -0.87 -6.98
C TYR A 53 5.79 -2.13 -7.70
N CYS A 54 6.92 -2.01 -8.41
CA CYS A 54 7.66 -3.16 -8.88
C CYS A 54 8.39 -3.86 -7.73
N ILE A 55 8.76 -5.12 -7.91
CA ILE A 55 9.41 -5.93 -6.87
C ILE A 55 10.70 -5.26 -6.32
N SER A 56 11.50 -4.65 -7.21
CA SER A 56 12.77 -4.01 -6.83
C SER A 56 12.54 -2.74 -6.01
N CYS A 57 11.65 -1.84 -6.47
CA CYS A 57 11.31 -0.63 -5.75
C CYS A 57 10.64 -0.94 -4.41
N ALA A 58 9.83 -2.01 -4.35
CA ALA A 58 9.21 -2.45 -3.10
C ALA A 58 10.26 -2.93 -2.07
N LYS A 59 11.31 -3.62 -2.52
CA LYS A 59 12.45 -4.01 -1.66
C LYS A 59 13.23 -2.80 -1.17
N HIS A 60 13.64 -1.90 -2.07
CA HIS A 60 14.41 -0.71 -1.70
C HIS A 60 13.66 0.21 -0.71
N ARG A 61 12.32 0.25 -0.78
CA ARG A 61 11.47 1.07 0.10
C ARG A 61 11.04 0.34 1.38
N GLY A 62 11.49 -0.89 1.62
CA GLY A 62 11.12 -1.68 2.81
C GLY A 62 9.61 -1.99 2.90
N ILE A 63 8.89 -2.04 1.77
CA ILE A 63 7.42 -2.18 1.78
C ILE A 63 6.99 -3.56 2.31
N PHE A 64 7.83 -4.58 2.10
CA PHE A 64 7.59 -5.94 2.61
C PHE A 64 7.62 -5.98 4.14
N GLU A 65 8.61 -5.31 4.75
CA GLU A 65 8.74 -5.23 6.21
C GLU A 65 7.57 -4.47 6.81
N LYS A 66 7.20 -3.32 6.24
CA LYS A 66 6.02 -2.55 6.66
C LYS A 66 4.72 -3.36 6.57
N LYS A 67 4.58 -4.20 5.55
CA LYS A 67 3.41 -5.10 5.43
C LYS A 67 3.42 -6.18 6.51
N LYS A 68 4.58 -6.74 6.82
CA LYS A 68 4.74 -7.74 7.88
C LYS A 68 4.37 -7.15 9.23
N GLU A 69 4.96 -6.00 9.58
CA GLU A 69 4.66 -5.29 10.82
C GLU A 69 3.17 -4.95 10.93
N ARG A 70 2.56 -4.44 9.85
CA ARG A 70 1.13 -4.16 9.82
C ARG A 70 0.28 -5.41 10.05
N ALA A 71 0.65 -6.55 9.47
CA ALA A 71 -0.04 -7.81 9.68
C ALA A 71 0.09 -8.30 11.13
N GLU A 72 1.26 -8.13 11.74
CA GLU A 72 1.51 -8.45 13.15
C GLU A 72 0.70 -7.55 14.09
N GLN A 73 0.64 -6.25 13.82
CA GLN A 73 -0.20 -5.30 14.57
C GLN A 73 -1.69 -5.65 14.48
N ILE A 74 -2.18 -6.01 13.28
CA ILE A 74 -3.56 -6.47 13.10
C ILE A 74 -3.81 -7.75 13.90
N ARG A 75 -2.85 -8.68 13.94
CA ARG A 75 -2.96 -9.90 14.74
C ARG A 75 -3.01 -9.60 16.23
N LYS A 76 -2.09 -8.80 16.75
CA LYS A 76 -2.06 -8.36 18.16
C LYS A 76 -3.35 -7.66 18.58
N ARG A 77 -3.86 -6.74 17.74
CA ARG A 77 -5.14 -6.05 17.98
C ARG A 77 -6.32 -7.03 18.03
N ARG A 78 -6.30 -8.09 17.22
CA ARG A 78 -7.33 -9.14 17.23
C ARG A 78 -7.23 -10.03 18.47
N GLU A 79 -6.01 -10.24 18.98
CA GLU A 79 -5.72 -11.01 20.19
C GLU A 79 -5.94 -10.21 21.48
N GLY A 80 -6.23 -8.90 21.39
CA GLY A 80 -6.55 -8.05 22.55
C GLY A 80 -5.36 -7.66 23.42
N VAL A 81 -4.14 -7.98 22.99
CA VAL A 81 -2.90 -7.58 23.67
C VAL A 81 -2.48 -6.22 23.11
N VAL A 82 -2.99 -5.17 23.73
CA VAL A 82 -2.57 -3.77 23.50
C VAL A 82 -1.31 -3.45 24.28
#